data_AF-A0A8D2PS81-F1
#
_entry.id   AF-A0A8D2PS81-F1
#
_cell.length_a   1.000
_cell.length_b   1.000
_cell.length_c   1.000
_cell.angle_alpha   90.00
_cell.angle_beta   90.00
_cell.angle_gamma   90.00
#
_symmetry.space_group_name_H-M   'P 1'
#
loop_
_entity.id
_entity.type
_entity.pdbx_description
1 polymer ?
#
loop_
_entity_poly.entity_id
_entity_poly.type
_entity_poly.pdbx_seq_one_letter_code
_entity_poly.pdbx_strand_id
1 'polypeptide(L)'
;MEMLRHTGWVSWVGLIASGPGEPISIGNISPVPQGAVSSLFSTPMLCSVHYLGFQLILLWILYALSGIPADNKAPFSLVNDTAPFAVQAEVTLKTNFFGTRNVCTELLPLIKPYGRVVNVSSMASNSALKGCSPELQQKFRSDTITEEELVQLMTKFVEDTKKNIHQKEGWPNTAYGVSKIGVTVLSRIQARLLNEQRKGDHILLNACCPGWVRTDMAGPKATKSPEEGAETPVYLALLPSSADAPHGQFVSDKTVRPW
;
A
#
# COMPACT_ATOMS: atom_id res chain seq x y z
N MET A 1 9.80 -11.43 25.83
CA MET A 1 10.79 -10.41 25.42
C MET A 1 12.11 -11.04 24.94
N GLU A 2 12.05 -12.21 24.28
CA GLU A 2 13.25 -12.98 23.91
C GLU A 2 13.22 -13.54 22.49
N MET A 3 12.17 -13.23 21.72
CA MET A 3 11.98 -13.69 20.34
C MET A 3 12.20 -12.59 19.29
N LEU A 4 12.83 -11.48 19.69
CA LEU A 4 13.09 -10.30 18.83
C LEU A 4 14.59 -10.05 18.58
N ARG A 5 15.49 -10.95 19.00
CA ARG A 5 16.94 -10.75 18.85
C ARG A 5 17.51 -11.17 17.50
N HIS A 6 16.74 -11.83 16.62
CA HIS A 6 17.27 -12.39 15.36
C HIS A 6 16.88 -11.66 14.07
N THR A 7 16.25 -10.49 14.13
CA THR A 7 15.84 -9.80 12.89
C THR A 7 16.48 -8.42 12.67
N GLY A 8 17.36 -7.92 13.55
CA GLY A 8 18.08 -6.66 13.29
C GLY A 8 17.20 -5.39 13.32
N TRP A 9 15.94 -5.47 13.75
CA TRP A 9 14.98 -4.35 13.76
C TRP A 9 15.14 -3.38 14.96
N VAL A 10 15.97 -3.71 15.95
CA VAL A 10 15.98 -2.98 17.25
C VAL A 10 16.78 -1.66 17.20
N SER A 11 17.51 -1.35 16.12
CA SER A 11 18.40 -0.18 16.11
C SER A 11 17.74 1.16 15.76
N TRP A 12 16.44 1.23 15.43
CA TRP A 12 15.81 2.47 14.93
C TRP A 12 14.70 3.06 15.83
N VAL A 13 14.22 2.33 16.84
CA VAL A 13 13.12 2.78 17.71
C VAL A 13 13.61 3.64 18.89
N GLY A 14 14.92 3.78 19.07
CA GLY A 14 15.53 4.41 20.25
C GLY A 14 15.72 5.93 20.25
N LEU A 15 15.31 6.67 19.22
CA LEU A 15 15.68 8.11 19.10
C LEU A 15 14.52 9.11 19.11
N ILE A 16 13.33 8.73 19.57
CA ILE A 16 12.16 9.65 19.67
C ILE A 16 11.56 9.60 21.09
N ALA A 17 12.41 9.71 22.12
CA ALA A 17 11.95 9.81 23.51
C ALA A 17 12.89 10.69 24.35
N SER A 18 12.92 12.00 24.07
CA SER A 18 13.36 13.02 25.05
C SER A 18 12.88 14.40 24.60
N GLY A 19 12.09 15.05 25.48
CA GLY A 19 11.35 16.29 25.25
C GLY A 19 12.17 17.60 25.24
N PRO A 20 11.49 18.77 25.28
CA PRO A 20 12.03 20.04 24.75
C PRO A 20 12.54 21.04 25.81
N GLY A 21 13.45 21.93 25.37
CA GLY A 21 13.88 23.21 25.96
C GLY A 21 15.05 23.72 25.09
N GLU A 22 15.20 24.95 24.61
CA GLU A 22 14.77 26.33 24.92
C GLU A 22 14.78 27.17 23.60
N PRO A 23 14.28 28.43 23.56
CA PRO A 23 14.19 29.22 22.33
C PRO A 23 15.49 29.99 22.01
N ILE A 24 15.86 30.08 20.73
CA ILE A 24 16.98 30.90 20.26
C ILE A 24 16.51 31.95 19.25
N SER A 25 16.94 33.18 19.48
CA SER A 25 16.59 34.44 18.81
C SER A 25 16.95 34.54 17.33
N ILE A 26 16.18 35.39 16.67
CA ILE A 26 16.21 35.77 15.25
C ILE A 26 17.44 36.66 14.98
N GLY A 27 18.23 36.32 13.95
CA GLY A 27 19.39 37.10 13.52
C GLY A 27 19.58 37.10 12.00
N ASN A 28 19.23 38.24 11.39
CA ASN A 28 19.65 38.87 10.13
C ASN A 28 19.98 38.04 8.87
N ILE A 29 19.20 38.37 7.83
CA ILE A 29 19.33 37.99 6.42
C ILE A 29 20.33 38.93 5.72
N SER A 30 21.23 38.37 4.91
CA SER A 30 21.97 39.08 3.85
C SER A 30 21.89 38.29 2.54
N PRO A 31 21.77 38.94 1.36
CA PRO A 31 21.50 38.29 0.09
C PRO A 31 22.78 37.87 -0.66
N VAL A 32 22.73 36.80 -1.44
CA VAL A 32 23.82 36.36 -2.34
C VAL A 32 23.24 36.10 -3.75
N PRO A 33 23.97 36.43 -4.83
CA PRO A 33 23.41 36.91 -6.10
C PRO A 33 23.02 35.83 -7.11
N GLN A 34 22.26 36.26 -8.13
CA GLN A 34 21.89 35.49 -9.31
C GLN A 34 23.12 35.15 -10.19
N GLY A 35 23.25 33.87 -10.54
CA GLY A 35 24.02 33.44 -11.72
C GLY A 35 25.05 32.33 -11.46
N ALA A 36 24.61 31.07 -11.42
CA ALA A 36 25.42 29.92 -11.87
C ALA A 36 24.49 28.72 -12.09
N VAL A 37 24.16 28.49 -13.35
CA VAL A 37 23.49 27.29 -13.85
C VAL A 37 24.57 26.22 -14.06
N SER A 38 24.22 24.95 -13.83
CA SER A 38 25.02 23.71 -13.98
C SER A 38 25.82 23.24 -12.75
N SER A 39 25.19 22.37 -11.95
CA SER A 39 25.76 21.20 -11.24
C SER A 39 24.89 20.81 -10.03
N LEU A 40 23.75 20.15 -10.25
CA LEU A 40 22.90 19.62 -9.16
C LEU A 40 22.40 18.18 -9.41
N PHE A 41 23.17 17.37 -10.11
CA PHE A 41 22.93 15.92 -10.17
C PHE A 41 24.09 15.15 -9.54
N SER A 42 24.17 15.20 -8.21
CA SER A 42 24.84 14.18 -7.36
C SER A 42 24.67 14.57 -5.90
N THR A 43 23.51 14.25 -5.32
CA THR A 43 23.28 14.05 -3.88
C THR A 43 21.84 13.55 -3.68
N PRO A 44 21.57 12.64 -2.73
CA PRO A 44 20.24 12.12 -2.51
C PRO A 44 19.35 13.25 -1.97
N MET A 45 18.23 13.50 -2.64
CA MET A 45 17.21 14.45 -2.18
C MET A 45 16.53 13.86 -0.93
N LEU A 46 17.17 14.08 0.23
CA LEU A 46 16.45 14.25 1.49
C LEU A 46 15.60 15.50 1.32
N CYS A 47 14.35 15.32 0.93
CA CYS A 47 13.38 16.39 0.92
C CYS A 47 13.11 16.75 2.39
N SER A 48 13.72 17.85 2.85
CA SER A 48 13.51 18.44 4.16
C SER A 48 12.03 18.79 4.34
N VAL A 49 11.31 17.94 5.09
CA VAL A 49 9.98 18.26 5.62
C VAL A 49 10.19 19.14 6.84
N HIS A 50 10.31 20.45 6.63
CA HIS A 50 10.21 21.43 7.72
C HIS A 50 8.93 22.25 7.61
N TYR A 51 8.04 21.99 8.57
CA TYR A 51 7.06 22.90 9.15
C TYR A 51 5.94 23.51 8.26
N LEU A 52 4.87 22.74 8.12
CA LEU A 52 3.50 23.21 8.40
C LEU A 52 2.72 22.08 9.10
N GLY A 53 2.55 22.19 10.42
CA GLY A 53 1.49 21.55 11.22
C GLY A 53 1.28 20.04 11.11
N PHE A 54 2.05 19.25 11.87
CA PHE A 54 1.64 18.01 12.58
C PHE A 54 0.68 16.98 11.94
N GLN A 55 0.59 16.86 10.62
CA GLN A 55 0.04 15.68 9.96
C GLN A 55 1.19 14.78 9.54
N LEU A 56 1.37 13.67 10.25
CA LEU A 56 2.17 12.55 9.75
C LEU A 56 1.42 12.00 8.53
N ILE A 57 1.68 12.58 7.37
CA ILE A 57 1.36 12.00 6.08
C ILE A 57 2.31 10.81 5.95
N LEU A 58 1.89 9.63 6.43
CA LEU A 58 2.55 8.42 5.97
C LEU A 58 2.10 8.20 4.52
N LEU A 59 2.85 8.80 3.59
CA LEU A 59 2.85 8.41 2.19
C LEU A 59 3.39 6.98 2.11
N TRP A 60 2.50 6.00 2.26
CA TRP A 60 2.79 4.60 1.88
C TRP A 60 2.70 4.50 0.37
N ILE A 61 3.66 5.09 -0.32
CA ILE A 61 3.94 4.64 -1.67
C ILE A 61 4.74 3.36 -1.50
N LEU A 62 4.07 2.21 -1.55
CA LEU A 62 4.71 0.93 -1.89
C LEU A 62 5.18 1.03 -3.36
N TYR A 63 6.16 1.91 -3.59
CA TYR A 63 6.85 2.09 -4.85
C TYR A 63 8.07 1.19 -4.82
N ALA A 64 7.85 -0.08 -5.16
CA ALA A 64 8.85 -1.15 -5.15
C ALA A 64 9.43 -1.40 -3.75
N LEU A 65 9.33 -2.60 -3.19
CA LEU A 65 10.28 -3.69 -3.37
C LEU A 65 9.56 -4.90 -2.72
N SER A 66 9.36 -6.08 -3.33
CA SER A 66 10.35 -6.89 -4.05
C SER A 66 11.77 -6.58 -3.56
N GLY A 67 11.95 -6.71 -2.25
CA GLY A 67 13.21 -6.49 -1.53
C GLY A 67 13.53 -7.71 -0.68
N ILE A 68 13.74 -8.85 -1.35
CA ILE A 68 14.72 -9.85 -0.92
C ILE A 68 16.05 -9.38 -1.57
N PRO A 69 17.19 -9.44 -0.86
CA PRO A 69 18.35 -8.56 -1.06
C PRO A 69 19.09 -8.72 -2.41
N ALA A 70 19.97 -7.74 -2.67
CA ALA A 70 20.72 -7.44 -3.91
C ALA A 70 21.68 -8.54 -4.42
N ASP A 71 21.53 -9.76 -3.94
CA ASP A 71 22.39 -10.91 -4.18
C ASP A 71 21.62 -12.12 -4.71
N ASN A 72 20.32 -12.02 -4.99
CA ASN A 72 19.60 -13.01 -5.78
C ASN A 72 18.48 -12.37 -6.62
N LYS A 73 18.51 -12.65 -7.93
CA LYS A 73 17.59 -12.18 -8.99
C LYS A 73 16.16 -11.88 -8.49
N ALA A 74 15.68 -10.66 -8.77
CA ALA A 74 14.33 -10.22 -8.44
C ALA A 74 13.28 -11.26 -8.90
N PRO A 75 12.45 -11.83 -8.00
CA PRO A 75 11.58 -12.94 -8.36
C PRO A 75 10.23 -12.52 -8.95
N PHE A 76 9.93 -11.23 -9.11
CA PHE A 76 8.57 -10.78 -9.46
C PHE A 76 8.54 -9.96 -10.75
N SER A 77 8.40 -10.68 -11.87
CA SER A 77 7.94 -10.13 -13.14
C SER A 77 6.49 -10.58 -13.34
N LEU A 78 5.57 -9.64 -13.61
CA LEU A 78 4.23 -10.00 -14.09
C LEU A 78 4.27 -10.64 -15.50
N VAL A 79 5.44 -10.63 -16.12
CA VAL A 79 5.70 -11.12 -17.47
C VAL A 79 6.57 -12.38 -17.38
N ASN A 80 6.02 -13.51 -17.84
CA ASN A 80 6.74 -14.76 -18.09
C ASN A 80 7.43 -15.42 -16.88
N ASP A 81 6.76 -15.46 -15.71
CA ASP A 81 7.18 -16.35 -14.62
C ASP A 81 6.82 -17.81 -14.95
N THR A 82 7.82 -18.71 -14.88
CA THR A 82 7.68 -20.14 -15.14
C THR A 82 7.49 -20.98 -13.87
N ALA A 83 7.50 -20.35 -12.69
CA ALA A 83 7.25 -21.04 -11.43
C ALA A 83 5.87 -21.72 -11.41
N PRO A 84 5.69 -22.86 -10.70
CA PRO A 84 4.38 -23.48 -10.55
C PRO A 84 3.35 -22.52 -9.96
N PHE A 85 2.10 -22.57 -10.43
CA PHE A 85 1.06 -21.61 -10.02
C PHE A 85 0.83 -21.55 -8.50
N ALA A 86 0.91 -22.69 -7.82
CA ALA A 86 0.79 -22.74 -6.36
C ALA A 86 1.92 -21.96 -5.65
N VAL A 87 3.15 -22.02 -6.18
CA VAL A 87 4.29 -21.24 -5.66
C VAL A 87 4.08 -19.76 -5.92
N GLN A 88 3.60 -19.40 -7.12
CA GLN A 88 3.24 -18.01 -7.44
C GLN A 88 2.17 -17.50 -6.47
N ALA A 89 1.10 -18.27 -6.21
CA ALA A 89 0.03 -17.92 -5.28
C ALA A 89 0.56 -17.69 -3.86
N GLU A 90 1.33 -18.64 -3.32
CA GLU A 90 1.89 -18.56 -1.98
C GLU A 90 2.80 -17.33 -1.80
N VAL A 91 3.79 -17.17 -2.69
CA VAL A 91 4.76 -16.05 -2.61
C VAL A 91 4.06 -14.71 -2.79
N THR A 92 3.13 -14.62 -3.75
CA THR A 92 2.44 -13.37 -4.07
C THR A 92 1.52 -12.94 -2.93
N LEU A 93 0.71 -13.86 -2.36
CA LEU A 93 -0.20 -13.52 -1.27
C LEU A 93 0.55 -13.25 0.03
N LYS A 94 1.66 -13.95 0.29
CA LYS A 94 2.53 -13.70 1.46
C LYS A 94 2.95 -12.23 1.53
N THR A 95 3.39 -11.67 0.41
CA THR A 95 3.82 -10.27 0.37
C THR A 95 2.64 -9.31 0.23
N ASN A 96 1.84 -9.46 -0.83
CA ASN A 96 0.86 -8.45 -1.21
C ASN A 96 -0.30 -8.36 -0.22
N PHE A 97 -0.77 -9.49 0.32
CA PHE A 97 -1.89 -9.51 1.24
C PHE A 97 -1.43 -9.60 2.69
N PHE A 98 -0.73 -10.67 3.08
CA PHE A 98 -0.36 -10.88 4.48
C PHE A 98 0.66 -9.86 4.97
N GLY A 99 1.65 -9.49 4.15
CA GLY A 99 2.59 -8.41 4.46
C GLY A 99 1.87 -7.07 4.68
N THR A 100 1.03 -6.66 3.73
CA THR A 100 0.21 -5.43 3.85
C THR A 100 -0.68 -5.46 5.10
N ARG A 101 -1.34 -6.60 5.36
CA ARG A 101 -2.17 -6.79 6.54
C ARG A 101 -1.38 -6.59 7.82
N ASN A 102 -0.24 -7.26 7.98
CA ASN A 102 0.58 -7.15 9.18
C ASN A 102 1.06 -5.71 9.41
N VAL A 103 1.48 -5.01 8.35
CA VAL A 103 1.81 -3.59 8.42
C VAL A 103 0.62 -2.77 8.94
N CYS A 104 -0.58 -3.02 8.40
CA CYS A 104 -1.78 -2.33 8.85
C CYS A 104 -2.12 -2.66 10.31
N THR A 105 -2.00 -3.92 10.73
CA THR A 105 -2.25 -4.36 12.11
C THR A 105 -1.39 -3.57 13.10
N GLU A 106 -0.10 -3.40 12.80
CA GLU A 106 0.83 -2.71 13.70
C GLU A 106 0.70 -1.18 13.64
N LEU A 107 0.40 -0.61 12.46
CA LEU A 107 0.56 0.83 12.24
C LEU A 107 -0.75 1.61 12.15
N LEU A 108 -1.88 0.98 11.84
CA LEU A 108 -3.18 1.66 11.87
C LEU A 108 -3.52 2.27 13.25
N PRO A 109 -3.21 1.60 14.39
CA PRO A 109 -3.42 2.20 15.71
C PRO A 109 -2.61 3.49 15.94
N LEU A 110 -1.48 3.66 15.23
CA LEU A 110 -0.59 4.81 15.37
C LEU A 110 -1.00 6.00 14.49
N ILE A 111 -1.94 5.82 13.56
CA ILE A 111 -2.40 6.89 12.69
C ILE A 111 -3.09 7.98 13.53
N LYS A 112 -2.64 9.22 13.39
CA LYS A 112 -3.19 10.39 14.09
C LYS A 112 -4.52 10.84 13.48
N PRO A 113 -5.33 11.64 14.21
CA PRO A 113 -6.46 12.32 13.62
C PRO A 113 -6.10 13.08 12.34
N TYR A 114 -7.04 13.11 11.39
CA TYR A 114 -6.91 13.63 10.05
C TYR A 114 -5.80 12.92 9.23
N GLY A 115 -5.45 11.69 9.60
CA GLY A 115 -4.51 10.84 8.87
C GLY A 115 -5.10 10.28 7.58
N ARG A 116 -4.22 9.96 6.62
CA ARG A 116 -4.57 9.32 5.35
C ARG A 116 -3.84 8.00 5.23
N VAL A 117 -4.56 6.97 4.82
CA VAL A 117 -4.02 5.64 4.57
C VAL A 117 -4.35 5.24 3.14
N VAL A 118 -3.32 4.85 2.39
CA VAL A 118 -3.45 4.52 0.97
C VAL A 118 -2.85 3.14 0.74
N ASN A 119 -3.71 2.18 0.39
CA ASN A 119 -3.27 0.84 0.03
C ASN A 119 -3.20 0.72 -1.49
N VAL A 120 -2.00 0.51 -2.04
CA VAL A 120 -1.80 0.36 -3.49
C VAL A 120 -2.25 -1.03 -3.93
N SER A 121 -3.49 -1.10 -4.42
CA SER A 121 -4.09 -2.27 -5.05
C SER A 121 -3.82 -2.25 -6.58
N SER A 122 -4.73 -2.78 -7.39
CA SER A 122 -4.63 -2.82 -8.86
C SER A 122 -6.00 -3.02 -9.49
N MET A 123 -6.21 -2.51 -10.71
CA MET A 123 -7.37 -2.87 -11.54
C MET A 123 -7.43 -4.37 -11.84
N ALA A 124 -6.32 -5.10 -11.69
CA ALA A 124 -6.31 -6.56 -11.72
C ALA A 124 -7.22 -7.18 -10.64
N SER A 125 -7.49 -6.48 -9.52
CA SER A 125 -8.44 -6.94 -8.50
C SER A 125 -9.86 -6.99 -9.04
N ASN A 126 -10.33 -5.96 -9.75
CA ASN A 126 -11.65 -5.96 -10.40
C ASN A 126 -11.74 -7.03 -11.49
N SER A 127 -10.70 -7.18 -12.33
CA SER A 127 -10.68 -8.21 -13.36
C SER A 127 -10.71 -9.62 -12.76
N ALA A 128 -9.96 -9.87 -11.68
CA ALA A 128 -9.97 -11.13 -10.96
C ALA A 128 -11.31 -11.38 -10.28
N LEU A 129 -11.91 -10.36 -9.66
CA LEU A 129 -13.22 -10.47 -9.01
C LEU A 129 -14.30 -10.88 -10.00
N LYS A 130 -14.30 -10.32 -11.22
CA LYS A 130 -15.21 -10.74 -12.29
C LYS A 130 -15.01 -12.20 -12.72
N GLY A 131 -13.80 -12.73 -12.57
CA GLY A 131 -13.46 -14.13 -12.84
C GLY A 131 -13.73 -15.09 -11.68
N CYS A 132 -14.13 -14.60 -10.51
CA CYS A 132 -14.55 -15.43 -9.38
C CYS A 132 -15.97 -15.99 -9.62
N SER A 133 -16.32 -17.10 -8.94
CA SER A 133 -17.71 -17.58 -8.89
C SER A 133 -18.67 -16.57 -8.25
N PRO A 134 -19.98 -16.65 -8.49
CA PRO A 134 -20.97 -15.77 -7.87
C PRO A 134 -20.90 -15.74 -6.34
N GLU A 135 -20.61 -16.88 -5.71
CA GLU A 135 -20.50 -17.01 -4.25
C GLU A 135 -19.28 -16.26 -3.71
N LEU A 136 -18.12 -16.40 -4.36
CA LEU A 136 -16.91 -15.65 -4.01
C LEU A 136 -17.10 -14.16 -4.27
N GLN A 137 -17.74 -13.79 -5.38
CA GLN A 137 -18.08 -12.41 -5.69
C GLN A 137 -18.96 -11.78 -4.60
N GLN A 138 -19.99 -12.50 -4.14
CA GLN A 138 -20.85 -12.06 -3.04
C GLN A 138 -20.04 -11.84 -1.76
N LYS A 139 -19.16 -12.79 -1.40
CA LYS A 139 -18.30 -12.66 -0.22
C LYS A 139 -17.38 -11.44 -0.30
N PHE A 140 -16.70 -11.23 -1.43
CA PHE A 140 -15.78 -10.10 -1.60
C PHE A 140 -16.47 -8.74 -1.75
N ARG A 141 -17.76 -8.71 -2.10
CA ARG A 141 -18.57 -7.48 -2.12
C ARG A 141 -19.33 -7.22 -0.83
N SER A 142 -19.41 -8.18 0.08
CA SER A 142 -20.10 -8.02 1.35
C SER A 142 -19.58 -6.79 2.11
N ASP A 143 -20.50 -5.98 2.63
CA ASP A 143 -20.17 -4.85 3.51
C ASP A 143 -19.91 -5.29 4.96
N THR A 144 -20.24 -6.55 5.29
CA THR A 144 -20.11 -7.11 6.65
C THR A 144 -19.01 -8.14 6.78
N ILE A 145 -18.26 -8.42 5.70
CA ILE A 145 -17.11 -9.34 5.78
C ILE A 145 -16.13 -8.86 6.84
N THR A 146 -15.65 -9.81 7.65
CA THR A 146 -14.65 -9.59 8.69
C THR A 146 -13.23 -9.80 8.15
N GLU A 147 -12.23 -9.27 8.87
CA GLU A 147 -10.83 -9.48 8.48
C GLU A 147 -10.46 -10.96 8.56
N GLU A 148 -11.00 -11.68 9.55
CA GLU A 148 -10.80 -13.11 9.76
C GLU A 148 -11.36 -13.94 8.61
N GLU A 149 -12.58 -13.65 8.15
CA GLU A 149 -13.17 -14.30 6.98
C GLU A 149 -12.37 -14.03 5.70
N LEU A 150 -11.87 -12.79 5.53
CA LEU A 150 -11.02 -12.45 4.39
C LEU A 150 -9.69 -13.24 4.45
N VAL A 151 -9.06 -13.33 5.62
CA VAL A 151 -7.85 -14.13 5.83
C VAL A 151 -8.09 -15.59 5.50
N GLN A 152 -9.21 -16.16 5.93
CA GLN A 152 -9.58 -17.55 5.61
C GLN A 152 -9.75 -17.75 4.10
N LEU A 153 -10.37 -16.80 3.39
CA LEU A 153 -10.50 -16.85 1.93
C LEU A 153 -9.14 -16.78 1.22
N MET A 154 -8.25 -15.89 1.65
CA MET A 154 -6.91 -15.75 1.06
C MET A 154 -6.05 -17.00 1.30
N THR A 155 -6.12 -17.58 2.50
CA THR A 155 -5.47 -18.86 2.81
C THR A 155 -6.06 -20.00 1.99
N LYS A 156 -7.40 -20.06 1.87
CA LYS A 156 -8.08 -21.09 1.07
C LYS A 156 -7.65 -21.03 -0.39
N PHE A 157 -7.53 -19.86 -1.00
CA PHE A 157 -7.01 -19.74 -2.37
C PHE A 157 -5.64 -20.41 -2.51
N VAL A 158 -4.68 -20.10 -1.63
CA VAL A 158 -3.35 -20.72 -1.67
C VAL A 158 -3.45 -22.24 -1.58
N GLU A 159 -4.22 -22.76 -0.63
CA GLU A 159 -4.37 -24.21 -0.43
C GLU A 159 -5.09 -24.91 -1.60
N ASP A 160 -6.08 -24.27 -2.20
CA ASP A 160 -6.78 -24.80 -3.38
C ASP A 160 -5.86 -24.84 -4.60
N THR A 161 -4.92 -23.88 -4.74
CA THR A 161 -3.90 -23.93 -5.81
C THR A 161 -2.89 -25.06 -5.61
N LYS A 162 -2.46 -25.33 -4.36
CA LYS A 162 -1.58 -26.47 -4.04
C LYS A 162 -2.22 -27.82 -4.37
N LYS A 163 -3.54 -27.91 -4.20
CA LYS A 163 -4.36 -29.09 -4.56
C LYS A 163 -4.77 -29.13 -6.03
N ASN A 164 -4.44 -28.09 -6.81
CA ASN A 164 -4.84 -27.93 -8.21
C ASN A 164 -6.36 -27.99 -8.43
N ILE A 165 -7.15 -27.44 -7.50
CA ILE A 165 -8.62 -27.40 -7.57
C ILE A 165 -9.18 -25.97 -7.56
N HIS A 166 -8.33 -24.93 -7.60
CA HIS A 166 -8.76 -23.54 -7.43
C HIS A 166 -9.83 -23.11 -8.43
N GLN A 167 -9.72 -23.50 -9.70
CA GLN A 167 -10.73 -23.17 -10.71
C GLN A 167 -12.07 -23.87 -10.43
N LYS A 168 -12.04 -25.12 -9.96
CA LYS A 168 -13.26 -25.86 -9.55
C LYS A 168 -13.92 -25.20 -8.34
N GLU A 169 -13.12 -24.68 -7.42
CA GLU A 169 -13.57 -23.93 -6.24
C GLU A 169 -13.98 -22.48 -6.56
N GLY A 170 -13.98 -22.08 -7.84
CA GLY A 170 -14.50 -20.80 -8.30
C GLY A 170 -13.47 -19.67 -8.33
N TRP A 171 -12.19 -19.94 -8.10
CA TRP A 171 -11.14 -18.93 -8.14
C TRP A 171 -10.69 -18.60 -9.58
N PRO A 172 -10.31 -17.34 -9.86
CA PRO A 172 -9.73 -16.96 -11.13
C PRO A 172 -8.28 -17.49 -11.23
N ASN A 173 -7.79 -17.66 -12.46
CA ASN A 173 -6.42 -18.15 -12.69
C ASN A 173 -5.36 -17.02 -12.65
N THR A 174 -5.35 -16.24 -11.58
CA THR A 174 -4.38 -15.15 -11.39
C THR A 174 -4.04 -14.92 -9.91
N ALA A 175 -2.85 -15.37 -9.49
CA ALA A 175 -2.35 -15.18 -8.12
C ALA A 175 -2.26 -13.69 -7.73
N TYR A 176 -1.69 -12.88 -8.63
CA TYR A 176 -1.58 -11.43 -8.44
C TYR A 176 -2.96 -10.77 -8.30
N GLY A 177 -3.89 -11.09 -9.20
CA GLY A 177 -5.26 -10.55 -9.17
C GLY A 177 -5.96 -10.87 -7.85
N VAL A 178 -5.90 -12.13 -7.37
CA VAL A 178 -6.48 -12.53 -6.08
C VAL A 178 -5.81 -11.81 -4.91
N SER A 179 -4.48 -11.68 -4.91
CA SER A 179 -3.79 -10.93 -3.85
C SER A 179 -4.27 -9.47 -3.77
N LYS A 180 -4.60 -8.86 -4.92
CA LYS A 180 -5.11 -7.49 -5.00
C LYS A 180 -6.60 -7.38 -4.68
N ILE A 181 -7.40 -8.44 -4.89
CA ILE A 181 -8.73 -8.56 -4.26
C ILE A 181 -8.58 -8.46 -2.74
N GLY A 182 -7.66 -9.24 -2.16
CA GLY A 182 -7.36 -9.21 -0.73
C GLY A 182 -7.05 -7.80 -0.23
N VAL A 183 -6.16 -7.06 -0.91
CA VAL A 183 -5.82 -5.68 -0.55
C VAL A 183 -7.03 -4.74 -0.63
N THR A 184 -7.83 -4.82 -1.72
CA THR A 184 -9.01 -3.95 -1.88
C THR A 184 -10.07 -4.22 -0.81
N VAL A 185 -10.36 -5.49 -0.52
CA VAL A 185 -11.36 -5.86 0.51
C VAL A 185 -10.85 -5.53 1.90
N LEU A 186 -9.57 -5.74 2.20
CA LEU A 186 -8.94 -5.33 3.45
C LEU A 186 -9.11 -3.82 3.70
N SER A 187 -8.90 -3.00 2.67
CA SER A 187 -9.14 -1.55 2.78
C SER A 187 -10.59 -1.22 3.09
N ARG A 188 -11.56 -1.91 2.47
CA ARG A 188 -13.00 -1.71 2.77
C ARG A 188 -13.30 -2.04 4.25
N ILE A 189 -12.77 -3.15 4.74
CA ILE A 189 -12.93 -3.58 6.14
C ILE A 189 -12.32 -2.55 7.09
N GLN A 190 -11.06 -2.16 6.87
CA GLN A 190 -10.35 -1.24 7.75
C GLN A 190 -10.97 0.15 7.78
N ALA A 191 -11.45 0.64 6.64
CA ALA A 191 -12.23 1.87 6.56
C ALA A 191 -13.50 1.78 7.43
N ARG A 192 -14.27 0.70 7.28
CA ARG A 192 -15.45 0.45 8.12
C ARG A 192 -15.10 0.42 9.62
N LEU A 193 -14.03 -0.27 10.01
CA LEU A 193 -13.57 -0.32 11.41
C LEU A 193 -13.14 1.06 11.92
N LEU A 194 -12.49 1.89 11.11
CA LEU A 194 -12.16 3.27 11.47
C LEU A 194 -13.42 4.11 11.72
N ASN A 195 -14.49 3.93 10.93
CA ASN A 195 -15.77 4.59 11.17
C ASN A 195 -16.46 4.11 12.46
N GLU A 196 -16.34 2.82 12.79
CA GLU A 196 -16.94 2.24 14.00
C GLU A 196 -16.17 2.66 15.26
N GLN A 197 -14.84 2.70 15.20
CA GLN A 197 -13.97 2.82 16.38
C GLN A 197 -13.36 4.20 16.57
N ARG A 198 -13.18 4.96 15.47
CA ARG A 198 -12.41 6.23 15.44
C ARG A 198 -13.11 7.32 14.62
N LYS A 199 -14.45 7.33 14.62
CA LYS A 199 -15.28 8.25 13.82
C LYS A 199 -14.88 9.73 13.94
N GLY A 200 -14.54 10.18 15.14
CA GLY A 200 -14.16 11.58 15.40
C GLY A 200 -12.76 11.97 14.94
N ASP A 201 -11.94 10.99 14.54
CA ASP A 201 -10.55 11.25 14.14
C ASP A 201 -10.43 11.65 12.67
N HIS A 202 -11.50 11.62 11.87
CA HIS A 202 -11.47 12.03 10.45
C HIS A 202 -10.35 11.36 9.61
N ILE A 203 -10.07 10.07 9.88
CA ILE A 203 -9.08 9.30 9.13
C ILE A 203 -9.71 8.77 7.84
N LEU A 204 -9.04 9.00 6.71
CA LEU A 204 -9.47 8.48 5.40
C LEU A 204 -8.57 7.34 4.96
N LEU A 205 -9.17 6.18 4.63
CA LEU A 205 -8.47 5.01 4.14
C LEU A 205 -9.08 4.55 2.82
N ASN A 206 -8.25 4.39 1.78
CA ASN A 206 -8.71 3.92 0.48
C ASN A 206 -7.72 2.94 -0.15
N ALA A 207 -8.24 2.07 -1.02
CA ALA A 207 -7.43 1.32 -1.97
C ALA A 207 -7.33 2.09 -3.28
N CYS A 208 -6.23 1.93 -4.03
CA CYS A 208 -6.11 2.55 -5.34
C CYS A 208 -5.39 1.71 -6.38
N CYS A 209 -5.59 2.04 -7.66
CA CYS A 209 -4.77 1.56 -8.77
C CYS A 209 -3.94 2.71 -9.34
N PRO A 210 -2.60 2.56 -9.45
CA PRO A 210 -1.74 3.57 -10.08
C PRO A 210 -1.86 3.57 -11.62
N GLY A 211 -2.45 2.54 -12.22
CA GLY A 211 -2.47 2.29 -13.66
C GLY A 211 -1.37 1.32 -14.08
N TRP A 212 -1.12 1.22 -15.39
CA TRP A 212 -0.05 0.37 -15.93
C TRP A 212 1.23 1.21 -16.08
N VAL A 213 2.15 1.05 -15.13
CA VAL A 213 3.29 1.96 -14.91
C VAL A 213 4.61 1.31 -15.30
N ARG A 214 5.47 2.04 -16.04
CA ARG A 214 6.82 1.61 -16.45
C ARG A 214 7.70 1.46 -15.22
N THR A 215 7.86 0.22 -14.79
CA THR A 215 8.66 -0.22 -13.64
C THR A 215 9.24 -1.60 -13.96
N ASP A 216 10.17 -2.09 -13.16
CA ASP A 216 10.71 -3.46 -13.28
C ASP A 216 9.59 -4.52 -13.29
N MET A 217 8.49 -4.27 -12.56
CA MET A 217 7.36 -5.20 -12.45
C MET A 217 6.57 -5.33 -13.75
N ALA A 218 6.40 -4.23 -14.50
CA ALA A 218 5.49 -4.16 -15.65
C ALA A 218 6.20 -4.03 -17.00
N GLY A 219 7.49 -3.68 -16.97
CA GLY A 219 8.34 -3.51 -18.14
C GLY A 219 8.16 -2.16 -18.87
N PRO A 220 8.99 -1.91 -19.89
CA PRO A 220 9.05 -0.62 -20.59
C PRO A 220 7.82 -0.33 -21.47
N LYS A 221 7.00 -1.36 -21.76
CA LYS A 221 5.79 -1.23 -22.60
C LYS A 221 4.58 -0.65 -21.86
N ALA A 222 4.67 -0.47 -20.55
CA ALA A 222 3.60 0.10 -19.76
C ALA A 222 3.32 1.56 -20.16
N THR A 223 2.06 1.98 -20.05
CA THR A 223 1.60 3.25 -20.64
C THR A 223 2.02 4.47 -19.83
N LYS A 224 2.08 4.36 -18.49
CA LYS A 224 2.39 5.47 -17.59
C LYS A 224 3.86 5.52 -17.17
N SER A 225 4.40 6.71 -16.98
CA SER A 225 5.66 6.94 -16.25
C SER A 225 5.46 6.72 -14.76
N PRO A 226 6.56 6.57 -13.99
CA PRO A 226 6.46 6.53 -12.54
C PRO A 226 5.73 7.71 -11.90
N GLU A 227 5.98 8.91 -12.41
CA GLU A 227 5.37 10.15 -11.95
C GLU A 227 3.85 10.14 -12.19
N GLU A 228 3.41 9.74 -13.39
CA GLU A 228 1.99 9.58 -13.74
C GLU A 228 1.32 8.47 -12.89
N GLY A 229 2.07 7.42 -12.54
CA GLY A 229 1.60 6.34 -11.66
C GLY A 229 1.40 6.78 -10.20
N ALA A 230 2.21 7.73 -9.73
CA ALA A 230 2.15 8.24 -8.37
C ALA A 230 0.97 9.20 -8.12
N GLU A 231 0.35 9.73 -9.18
CA GLU A 231 -0.68 10.77 -9.06
C GLU A 231 -1.88 10.38 -8.18
N THR A 232 -2.46 9.19 -8.38
CA THR A 232 -3.64 8.76 -7.59
C THR A 232 -3.28 8.45 -6.14
N PRO A 233 -2.19 7.70 -5.85
CA PRO A 233 -1.72 7.53 -4.47
C PRO A 233 -1.45 8.84 -3.75
N VAL A 234 -0.75 9.78 -4.39
CA VAL A 234 -0.42 11.10 -3.81
C VAL A 234 -1.69 11.92 -3.59
N TYR A 235 -2.62 11.92 -4.55
CA TYR A 235 -3.92 12.58 -4.39
C TYR A 235 -4.66 12.08 -3.14
N LEU A 236 -4.71 10.77 -2.90
CA LEU A 236 -5.38 10.19 -1.73
C LEU A 236 -4.65 10.50 -0.42
N ALA A 237 -3.31 10.51 -0.44
CA ALA A 237 -2.50 10.82 0.73
C ALA A 237 -2.64 12.30 1.16
N LEU A 238 -2.95 13.18 0.20
CA LEU A 238 -3.03 14.63 0.39
C LEU A 238 -4.47 15.18 0.38
N LEU A 239 -5.47 14.33 0.59
CA LEU A 239 -6.85 14.81 0.78
C LEU A 239 -6.88 15.87 1.90
N PRO A 240 -7.58 17.00 1.72
CA PRO A 240 -7.55 18.09 2.69
C PRO A 240 -8.20 17.66 4.01
N SER A 241 -7.76 18.16 5.16
CA SER A 241 -8.31 17.82 6.50
C SER A 241 -9.83 17.97 6.61
N SER A 242 -10.45 18.84 5.79
CA SER A 242 -11.90 19.03 5.69
C SER A 242 -12.63 18.01 4.80
N ALA A 243 -11.92 17.06 4.18
CA ALA A 243 -12.54 16.04 3.33
C ALA A 243 -13.13 14.90 4.17
N ASP A 244 -14.37 14.53 3.86
CA ASP A 244 -15.03 13.34 4.40
C ASP A 244 -15.02 12.15 3.41
N ALA A 245 -14.54 12.36 2.18
CA ALA A 245 -14.51 11.38 1.11
C ALA A 245 -13.32 11.60 0.14
N PRO A 246 -12.88 10.56 -0.61
CA PRO A 246 -13.34 9.17 -0.53
C PRO A 246 -12.88 8.46 0.75
N HIS A 247 -13.67 7.50 1.22
CA HIS A 247 -13.36 6.63 2.37
C HIS A 247 -13.88 5.20 2.08
N GLY A 248 -13.04 4.19 2.29
CA GLY A 248 -13.36 2.79 2.00
C GLY A 248 -13.57 2.49 0.52
N GLN A 249 -13.06 3.36 -0.37
CA GLN A 249 -13.26 3.25 -1.81
C GLN A 249 -12.08 2.59 -2.51
N PHE A 250 -12.33 2.08 -3.72
CA PHE A 250 -11.30 1.75 -4.68
C PHE A 250 -11.20 2.86 -5.73
N VAL A 251 -10.02 3.48 -5.86
CA VAL A 251 -9.84 4.70 -6.65
C VAL A 251 -8.80 4.49 -7.76
N SER A 252 -9.09 4.96 -8.96
CA SER A 252 -8.16 4.93 -10.09
C SER A 252 -8.35 6.16 -10.96
N ASP A 253 -7.24 6.82 -11.32
CA ASP A 253 -7.25 8.13 -12.00
C ASP A 253 -8.08 9.17 -11.22
N LYS A 254 -7.81 9.24 -9.90
CA LYS A 254 -8.49 10.13 -8.95
C LYS A 254 -10.02 9.98 -8.92
N THR A 255 -10.54 8.89 -9.49
CA THR A 255 -11.98 8.62 -9.63
C THR A 255 -12.35 7.34 -8.89
N VAL A 256 -13.44 7.37 -8.12
CA VAL A 256 -13.98 6.17 -7.46
C VAL A 256 -14.45 5.18 -8.52
N ARG A 257 -14.00 3.94 -8.40
CA ARG A 257 -14.36 2.83 -9.27
C ARG A 257 -15.29 1.88 -8.51
N PRO A 258 -16.38 1.41 -9.15
CA PRO A 258 -17.24 0.40 -8.55
C PRO A 258 -16.46 -0.88 -8.22
N TRP A 259 -16.80 -1.50 -7.11
CA TRP A 259 -16.30 -2.79 -6.67
C TRP A 259 -17.38 -3.86 -6.90
#